data_AF-A0A382XEG3-F1
#
_entry.id   AF-A0A382XEG3-F1
#
_cell.length_a   1.000
_cell.length_b   1.000
_cell.length_c   1.000
_cell.angle_alpha   90.00
_cell.angle_beta   90.00
_cell.angle_gamma   90.00
#
_symmetry.space_group_name_H-M   'P 1'
#
loop_
_entity.id
_entity.type
_entity.pdbx_description
1 polymer ?
#
loop_
_entity_poly.entity_id
_entity_poly.type
_entity_poly.pdbx_seq_one_letter_code
_entity_poly.pdbx_strand_id
1 'polypeptide(L)' 'DIQDSIQDLVSQGYHPLWEEPRIGAGGKWVNFLRPKETHGVLLELNQDRETEAPS' A
#
# COMPACT_ATOMS: atom_id res chain seq x y z
N ASP A 1 -9.59 3.27 -1.07
CA ASP A 1 -9.24 1.87 -1.34
C ASP A 1 -7.76 1.80 -1.68
N ILE A 2 -6.99 0.95 -1.01
CA ILE A 2 -5.55 0.80 -1.21
C ILE A 2 -5.24 0.15 -2.57
N GLN A 3 -6.12 -0.71 -3.10
CA GLN A 3 -5.93 -1.32 -4.42
C GLN A 3 -6.07 -0.27 -5.52
N ASP A 4 -7.12 0.57 -5.47
CA ASP A 4 -7.31 1.67 -6.41
C ASP A 4 -6.13 2.66 -6.36
N SER A 5 -5.68 3.00 -5.14
CA SER A 5 -4.53 3.91 -4.95
C SER A 5 -3.24 3.34 -5.55
N ILE A 6 -3.02 2.03 -5.43
CA ILE A 6 -1.88 1.33 -6.04
C ILE A 6 -1.96 1.44 -7.58
N GLN A 7 -3.14 1.19 -8.17
CA GLN A 7 -3.33 1.30 -9.62
C GLN A 7 -3.08 2.71 -10.13
N ASP A 8 -3.59 3.72 -9.42
CA ASP A 8 -3.37 5.13 -9.76
C ASP A 8 -1.89 5.51 -9.68
N LEU A 9 -1.17 5.02 -8.67
CA LEU A 9 0.27 5.27 -8.52
C LEU A 9 1.08 4.58 -9.61
N VAL A 10 0.73 3.35 -9.99
CA VAL A 10 1.35 2.66 -11.12
C VAL A 10 1.12 3.43 -12.42
N SER A 11 -0.08 3.98 -12.64
CA SER A 11 -0.38 4.80 -13.81
C SER A 11 0.47 6.08 -13.89
N GLN A 12 0.92 6.58 -12.73
CA GLN A 12 1.78 7.75 -12.61
C GLN A 12 3.29 7.41 -12.67
N GLY A 13 3.65 6.14 -12.87
CA GLY A 13 5.04 5.70 -13.01
C GLY A 13 5.72 5.28 -11.70
N TYR A 14 4.97 5.17 -10.60
CA TYR A 14 5.50 4.58 -9.36
C TYR A 14 5.53 3.05 -9.46
N HIS A 15 6.49 2.45 -8.75
CA HIS A 15 6.67 1.00 -8.74
C HIS A 15 6.55 0.49 -7.30
N PRO A 16 5.34 0.10 -6.86
CA PRO A 16 5.18 -0.53 -5.55
C PRO A 16 6.09 -1.76 -5.38
N LEU A 17 6.35 -2.14 -4.13
CA LEU A 17 7.13 -3.35 -3.85
C LEU A 17 6.41 -4.63 -4.28
N TRP A 18 5.07 -4.64 -4.18
CA TRP A 18 4.23 -5.77 -4.57
C TRP A 18 3.08 -5.29 -5.45
N GLU A 19 2.61 -6.17 -6.35
CA GLU A 19 1.44 -5.89 -7.20
C GLU A 19 0.17 -5.70 -6.36
N GLU A 20 0.00 -6.54 -5.33
CA GLU A 20 -1.12 -6.49 -4.40
C GLU A 20 -0.68 -6.10 -2.98
N PRO A 21 -1.52 -5.39 -2.21
CA PRO A 21 -1.24 -5.10 -0.80
C PRO A 21 -1.18 -6.39 0.02
N ARG A 22 -0.39 -6.36 1.10
CA ARG A 22 -0.19 -7.48 2.03
C ARG A 22 -0.72 -7.15 3.41
N ILE A 23 -0.90 -8.16 4.26
CA ILE A 23 -1.27 -7.93 5.67
C ILE A 23 -0.02 -7.50 6.43
N GLY A 24 -0.06 -6.31 7.02
CA GLY A 24 0.99 -5.70 7.82
C GLY A 24 0.67 -5.67 9.32
N ALA A 25 1.35 -4.77 10.03
CA ALA A 25 1.16 -4.58 11.47
C ALA A 25 -0.28 -4.19 11.81
N GLY A 26 -0.82 -4.75 12.91
CA GLY A 26 -2.20 -4.53 13.30
C GLY A 26 -3.23 -5.11 12.33
N GLY A 27 -2.82 -6.02 11.45
CA GLY A 27 -3.69 -6.65 10.46
C GLY A 27 -4.05 -5.76 9.28
N LYS A 28 -3.53 -4.53 9.18
CA LYS A 28 -3.85 -3.57 8.10
C LYS A 28 -3.38 -4.07 6.74
N TRP A 29 -4.01 -3.59 5.67
CA TRP A 29 -3.42 -3.69 4.33
C TRP A 29 -2.23 -2.76 4.22
N VAL A 30 -1.12 -3.23 3.65
CA VAL A 30 0.11 -2.44 3.45
C VAL A 30 0.76 -2.71 2.10
N ASN A 31 1.39 -1.68 1.53
CA ASN A 31 2.35 -1.77 0.43
C ASN A 31 3.38 -0.63 0.58
N PHE A 32 4.43 -0.61 -0.25
CA PHE A 32 5.46 0.42 -0.18
C PHE A 32 5.85 0.93 -1.56
N LEU A 33 6.18 2.22 -1.65
CA LEU A 33 6.81 2.82 -2.82
C LEU A 33 8.33 2.83 -2.65
N ARG A 34 9.06 2.50 -3.71
CA ARG A 34 10.53 2.37 -3.63
C ARG A 34 11.18 3.75 -3.51
N PRO A 35 12.27 3.89 -2.72
CA PRO A 35 13.03 5.12 -2.56
C PRO A 35 13.45 5.81 -3.87
N LYS A 36 13.63 5.03 -4.94
CA LYS A 36 14.04 5.53 -6.26
C LYS A 36 13.03 6.52 -6.84
N GLU A 37 11.74 6.28 -6.65
CA GLU A 37 10.67 7.14 -7.15
C GLU A 37 10.21 8.18 -6.11
N THR A 38 10.73 8.11 -4.88
CA THR A 38 10.30 8.93 -3.73
C THR A 38 11.46 9.68 -3.07
N HIS A 39 12.43 10.13 -3.87
CA HIS A 39 13.56 10.97 -3.43
C HIS A 39 14.36 10.41 -2.24
N GLY A 40 14.57 9.10 -2.22
CA GLY A 40 15.36 8.41 -1.19
C GLY A 40 14.56 7.96 0.04
N VAL A 41 13.23 8.15 0.06
CA VAL A 41 12.38 7.78 1.21
C VAL A 41 11.52 6.57 0.90
N LEU A 42 11.63 5.49 1.68
CA LEU A 42 10.68 4.37 1.59
C LEU A 42 9.32 4.82 2.16
N LEU A 43 8.28 4.88 1.32
CA LEU A 43 6.95 5.35 1.73
C LEU A 43 5.99 4.17 1.87
N GLU A 44 5.29 4.08 3.00
CA GLU A 44 4.25 3.08 3.25
C GLU A 44 2.88 3.59 2.80
N LEU A 45 2.16 2.75 2.05
CA LEU A 45 0.73 2.86 1.85
C LEU A 45 0.06 1.90 2.83
N ASN A 46 -0.89 2.37 3.63
CA ASN A 46 -1.68 1.49 4.49
C ASN A 46 -3.16 1.83 4.48
N GLN A 47 -3.98 0.82 4.80
CA GLN A 47 -5.42 0.96 4.98
C GLN A 47 -5.89 0.02 6.08
N ASP A 48 -6.77 0.53 6.94
CA ASP A 48 -7.51 -0.31 7.87
C ASP A 48 -8.32 -1.35 7.10
N ARG A 49 -8.17 -2.61 7.51
CA ARG A 49 -9.15 -3.63 7.14
C ARG A 49 -10.33 -3.39 8.05
N GLU A 50 -11.54 -3.31 7.48
CA GLU A 50 -12.74 -3.52 8.27
C GLU A 50 -12.61 -4.90 8.90
N THR A 51 -12.18 -4.91 10.16
CA THR A 51 -12.31 -6.09 11.00
C THR A 51 -13.79 -6.36 11.09
N GLU A 52 -14.20 -7.58 10.72
CA GLU A 52 -15.53 -8.10 11.06
C GLU A 52 -15.88 -7.61 12.47
N ALA A 53 -16.96 -6.85 12.59
CA ALA A 53 -17.48 -6.50 13.90
C ALA A 53 -17.60 -7.80 14.71
N PRO A 54 -17.19 -7.83 15.99
CA PRO A 54 -17.33 -9.05 16.78
C PRO A 54 -18.79 -9.51 16.68
N SER A 55 -18.97 -10.71 16.12
CA SER A 55 -20.26 -11.39 16.05
C SER A 55 -20.77 -11.76 17.43
#